data_AF-A0A7S4CTH0-F1
#
_entry.id   AF-A0A7S4CTH0-F1
#
_cell.length_a   1.000
_cell.length_b   1.000
_cell.length_c   1.000
_cell.angle_alpha   90.00
_cell.angle_beta   90.00
_cell.angle_gamma   90.00
#
_symmetry.space_group_name_H-M   'P 1'
#
loop_
_entity.id
_entity.type
_entity.pdbx_description
1 polymer ?
#
loop_
_entity_poly.entity_id
_entity_poly.type
_entity_poly.pdbx_seq_one_letter_code
_entity_poly.pdbx_strand_id
1 'polypeptide(L)'
;MLTSSHLLGLAVSTAGGFGLNAVASRCLSHEPLHGFPRWRWYLSVCLQVVVFPPVVGLALAMNHGLSSKFLTLAWADYPDPTFALAYIYVLFGSQARDILKWENMLLWVHHVVVMSTCAATLAAPAGAGLYIMGTFILELGSIFFNLRTMYPESEPLKWMYYVTMPISNLLALGLGGFMCFTKLPGIGLGFKSLFGLSVLGVTFGRHRHQMIDMGRWGGSKKQENKKN
;
A
#
# COMPACT_ATOMS: atom_id res chain seq x y z
N MET A 1 18.49 -7.00 -10.81
CA MET A 1 19.39 -6.98 -9.63
C MET A 1 19.26 -5.61 -8.97
N LEU A 2 19.25 -5.51 -7.64
CA LEU A 2 19.28 -4.21 -6.95
C LEU A 2 20.64 -3.54 -7.18
N THR A 3 20.62 -2.30 -7.66
CA THR A 3 21.81 -1.48 -7.86
C THR A 3 22.11 -0.65 -6.61
N SER A 4 23.31 -0.08 -6.51
CA SER A 4 23.65 0.90 -5.47
C SER A 4 22.70 2.10 -5.46
N SER A 5 22.25 2.57 -6.63
CA SER A 5 21.28 3.66 -6.75
C SER A 5 19.91 3.29 -6.15
N HIS A 6 19.44 2.05 -6.35
CA HIS A 6 18.20 1.59 -5.73
C HIS A 6 18.30 1.52 -4.21
N LEU A 7 19.42 1.01 -3.69
CA LEU A 7 19.65 0.94 -2.24
C LEU A 7 19.72 2.34 -1.62
N LEU A 8 20.39 3.29 -2.28
CA LEU A 8 20.41 4.68 -1.85
C LEU A 8 19.00 5.30 -1.87
N GLY A 9 18.21 5.06 -2.91
CA GLY A 9 16.82 5.50 -3.00
C GLY A 9 15.98 5.00 -1.82
N LEU A 10 16.03 3.70 -1.51
CA LEU A 10 15.33 3.11 -0.37
C LEU A 10 15.79 3.69 0.98
N ALA A 11 17.09 3.93 1.15
CA ALA A 11 17.64 4.55 2.35
C ALA A 11 17.14 6.00 2.52
N VAL A 12 17.18 6.80 1.44
CA VAL A 12 16.66 8.18 1.43
C VAL A 12 15.16 8.20 1.72
N SER A 13 14.38 7.30 1.12
CA SER A 13 12.95 7.18 1.40
C SER A 13 12.64 6.80 2.84
N THR A 14 13.44 5.92 3.44
CA THR A 14 13.32 5.54 4.85
C THR A 14 13.59 6.74 5.76
N ALA A 15 14.69 7.45 5.52
CA ALA A 15 15.04 8.64 6.27
C ALA A 15 13.95 9.73 6.12
N GLY A 16 13.44 9.94 4.91
CA GLY A 16 12.33 10.84 4.63
C GLY A 16 11.05 10.46 5.38
N GLY A 17 10.69 9.18 5.38
CA GLY A 17 9.55 8.66 6.15
C GLY A 17 9.67 8.94 7.65
N PHE A 18 10.85 8.71 8.23
CA PHE A 18 11.11 9.04 9.65
C PHE A 18 11.12 10.55 9.91
N GLY A 19 11.67 11.34 8.99
CA GLY A 19 11.62 12.81 9.05
C GLY A 19 10.18 13.33 9.05
N LEU A 20 9.31 12.80 8.20
CA LEU A 20 7.89 13.15 8.17
C LEU A 20 7.20 12.83 9.51
N ASN A 21 7.50 11.68 10.11
CA ASN A 21 7.00 11.35 11.45
C ASN A 21 7.47 12.35 12.51
N ALA A 22 8.76 12.72 12.49
CA ALA A 22 9.31 13.68 13.45
C ALA A 22 8.62 15.04 13.34
N VAL A 23 8.40 15.54 12.12
CA VAL A 23 7.69 16.80 11.87
C VAL A 23 6.22 16.69 12.27
N ALA A 24 5.49 15.69 11.79
CA ALA A 24 4.07 15.50 12.08
C ALA A 24 3.80 15.35 13.59
N SER A 25 4.67 14.62 14.30
CA SER A 25 4.57 14.44 15.75
C SER A 25 4.80 15.71 16.56
N ARG A 26 5.27 16.80 15.96
CA ARG A 26 5.41 18.10 16.65
C ARG A 26 4.22 19.02 16.40
N CYS A 27 3.47 18.79 15.32
CA CYS A 27 2.47 19.75 14.84
C CYS A 27 1.03 19.26 14.94
N LEU A 28 0.79 17.97 15.18
CA LEU A 28 -0.53 17.34 15.05
C LEU A 28 -0.93 16.55 16.30
N SER A 29 -2.23 16.16 16.36
CA SER A 29 -2.82 15.49 17.52
C SER A 29 -2.17 14.15 17.87
N HIS A 30 -1.89 13.96 19.17
CA HIS A 30 -1.35 12.73 19.77
C HIS A 30 -2.41 11.77 20.31
N GLU A 31 -3.69 12.06 20.12
CA GLU A 31 -4.77 11.20 20.58
C GLU A 31 -4.60 9.78 20.04
N PRO A 32 -4.61 8.75 20.91
CA PRO A 32 -4.40 7.38 20.48
C PRO A 32 -5.65 6.83 19.77
N LEU A 33 -5.48 6.33 18.55
CA LEU A 33 -6.48 5.63 17.74
C LEU A 33 -5.91 4.26 17.34
N HIS A 34 -6.51 3.18 17.85
CA HIS A 34 -6.04 1.80 17.63
C HIS A 34 -4.55 1.59 17.94
N GLY A 35 -4.04 2.24 18.99
CA GLY A 35 -2.64 2.13 19.39
C GLY A 35 -1.68 3.05 18.63
N PHE A 36 -2.19 3.91 17.75
CA PHE A 36 -1.38 4.86 16.99
C PHE A 36 -1.87 6.29 17.21
N PRO A 37 -0.97 7.28 17.30
CA PRO A 37 -1.40 8.67 17.41
C PRO A 37 -2.12 9.12 16.13
N ARG A 38 -3.20 9.92 16.29
CA ARG A 38 -4.08 10.39 15.22
C ARG A 38 -3.32 11.02 14.04
N TRP A 39 -2.23 11.72 14.29
CA TRP A 39 -1.41 12.34 13.23
C TRP A 39 -0.86 11.36 12.19
N ARG A 40 -0.62 10.09 12.53
CA ARG A 40 -0.18 9.08 11.56
C ARG A 40 -1.23 8.82 10.50
N TRP A 41 -2.49 8.75 10.93
CA TRP A 41 -3.63 8.56 10.05
C TRP A 41 -3.81 9.73 9.09
N TYR A 42 -3.68 10.97 9.58
CA TYR A 42 -3.68 12.15 8.72
C TYR A 42 -2.56 12.12 7.68
N LEU A 43 -1.35 11.73 8.09
CA LEU A 43 -0.21 11.64 7.18
C LEU A 43 -0.41 10.54 6.13
N SER A 44 -1.04 9.41 6.47
CA SER A 44 -1.43 8.36 5.51
C SER A 44 -2.44 8.88 4.49
N VAL A 45 -3.52 9.51 4.94
CA VAL A 45 -4.52 10.09 4.03
C VAL A 45 -3.90 11.17 3.14
N CYS A 46 -3.03 12.01 3.69
CA CYS A 46 -2.32 13.03 2.92
C CYS A 46 -1.47 12.42 1.81
N LEU A 47 -0.66 11.40 2.09
CA LEU A 47 0.11 10.71 1.04
C LEU A 47 -0.80 10.08 -0.03
N GLN A 48 -1.86 9.40 0.40
CA GLN A 48 -2.76 8.68 -0.50
C GLN A 48 -3.59 9.60 -1.41
N VAL A 49 -3.92 10.81 -0.95
CA VAL A 49 -4.73 11.79 -1.70
C VAL A 49 -3.86 12.80 -2.46
N VAL A 50 -2.77 13.26 -1.86
CA VAL A 50 -1.99 14.39 -2.38
C VAL A 50 -0.72 13.96 -3.10
N VAL A 51 -0.09 12.85 -2.69
CA VAL A 51 1.21 12.45 -3.24
C VAL A 51 1.09 11.30 -4.24
N PHE A 52 0.39 10.22 -3.90
CA PHE A 52 0.29 9.06 -4.80
C PHE A 52 -0.41 9.37 -6.14
N PRO A 53 -1.57 10.06 -6.18
CA PRO A 53 -2.27 10.30 -7.44
C PRO A 53 -1.45 11.09 -8.48
N PRO A 54 -0.80 12.24 -8.16
CA PRO A 54 0.00 12.94 -9.14
C PRO A 54 1.25 12.15 -9.54
N VAL A 55 1.91 11.43 -8.63
CA VAL A 55 3.09 10.62 -8.97
C VAL A 55 2.72 9.49 -9.93
N VAL A 56 1.61 8.79 -9.68
CA VAL A 56 1.09 7.75 -10.61
C VAL A 56 0.64 8.37 -11.93
N GLY A 57 -0.07 9.50 -11.88
CA GLY A 57 -0.51 10.22 -13.07
C GLY A 57 0.65 10.63 -13.98
N LEU A 58 1.73 11.14 -13.40
CA LEU A 58 2.97 11.48 -14.13
C LEU A 58 3.68 10.23 -14.65
N ALA A 59 3.74 9.15 -13.86
CA ALA A 59 4.30 7.88 -14.32
C ALA A 59 3.54 7.34 -15.54
N LEU A 60 2.21 7.42 -15.54
CA LEU A 60 1.38 7.02 -16.69
C LEU A 60 1.60 7.96 -17.88
N ALA A 61 1.55 9.28 -17.67
CA ALA A 61 1.72 10.28 -18.74
C ALA A 61 3.06 10.12 -19.47
N MET A 62 4.12 9.76 -18.74
CA MET A 62 5.46 9.57 -19.31
C MET A 62 5.68 8.17 -19.92
N ASN A 63 4.84 7.18 -19.61
CA ASN A 63 5.10 5.77 -19.97
C ASN A 63 3.88 5.09 -20.60
N HIS A 64 3.41 5.60 -21.76
CA HIS A 64 2.33 5.00 -22.57
C HIS A 64 0.93 5.00 -21.94
N GLY A 65 0.67 5.84 -20.94
CA GLY A 65 -0.63 5.94 -20.28
C GLY A 65 -1.07 4.65 -19.60
N LEU A 66 -2.37 4.54 -19.30
CA LEU A 66 -2.95 3.29 -18.80
C LEU A 66 -3.15 2.30 -19.94
N SER A 67 -2.08 1.58 -20.29
CA SER A 67 -2.08 0.58 -21.36
C SER A 67 -1.51 -0.75 -20.88
N SER A 68 -1.84 -1.84 -21.58
CA SER A 68 -1.21 -3.15 -21.34
C SER A 68 0.32 -3.08 -21.48
N LYS A 69 0.82 -2.20 -22.35
CA LYS A 69 2.24 -1.94 -22.54
C LYS A 69 2.89 -1.37 -21.28
N PHE A 70 2.29 -0.36 -20.65
CA PHE A 70 2.80 0.18 -19.37
C PHE A 70 2.89 -0.90 -18.28
N LEU A 71 1.85 -1.74 -18.19
CA LEU A 71 1.76 -2.78 -17.17
C LEU A 71 2.89 -3.83 -17.28
N THR A 72 3.28 -4.19 -18.51
CA THR A 72 4.22 -5.29 -18.77
C THR A 72 5.63 -4.85 -19.17
N LEU A 73 5.88 -3.54 -19.23
CA LEU A 73 7.14 -2.96 -19.69
C LEU A 73 8.35 -3.47 -18.89
N ALA A 74 9.46 -3.73 -19.57
CA ALA A 74 10.75 -3.93 -18.91
C ALA A 74 11.31 -2.58 -18.46
N TRP A 75 12.07 -2.53 -17.36
CA TRP A 75 12.65 -1.26 -16.89
C TRP A 75 13.50 -0.57 -17.94
N ALA A 76 14.23 -1.33 -18.74
CA ALA A 76 15.06 -0.82 -19.83
C ALA A 76 14.25 -0.15 -20.95
N ASP A 77 12.94 -0.45 -21.05
CA ASP A 77 12.06 0.05 -22.09
C ASP A 77 11.19 1.24 -21.62
N TYR A 78 11.32 1.69 -20.37
CA TYR A 78 10.64 2.90 -19.88
C TYR A 78 11.21 4.13 -20.59
N PRO A 79 10.38 4.93 -21.30
CA PRO A 79 10.82 6.21 -21.83
C PRO A 79 11.36 7.15 -20.74
N ASP A 80 10.70 7.17 -19.58
CA ASP A 80 11.17 7.87 -18.39
C ASP A 80 10.75 7.12 -17.10
N PRO A 81 11.67 6.43 -16.41
CA PRO A 81 11.35 5.67 -15.20
C PRO A 81 11.20 6.55 -13.95
N THR A 82 11.44 7.86 -14.02
CA THR A 82 11.58 8.74 -12.84
C THR A 82 10.39 8.67 -11.91
N PHE A 83 9.17 8.86 -12.40
CA PHE A 83 7.98 8.85 -11.55
C PHE A 83 7.52 7.44 -11.15
N ALA A 84 7.85 6.42 -11.95
CA ALA A 84 7.63 5.02 -11.57
C ALA A 84 8.52 4.64 -10.38
N LEU A 85 9.80 5.02 -10.41
CA LEU A 85 10.73 4.86 -9.30
C LEU A 85 10.31 5.71 -8.09
N ALA A 86 9.94 6.98 -8.31
CA ALA A 86 9.47 7.87 -7.25
C ALA A 86 8.27 7.27 -6.51
N TYR A 87 7.30 6.69 -7.23
CA TYR A 87 6.17 6.02 -6.60
C TYR A 87 6.60 4.89 -5.67
N ILE A 88 7.47 3.98 -6.14
CA ILE A 88 7.96 2.85 -5.35
C ILE A 88 8.71 3.35 -4.11
N TYR A 89 9.54 4.38 -4.26
CA TYR A 89 10.28 5.00 -3.17
C TYR A 89 9.38 5.69 -2.14
N VAL A 90 8.39 6.47 -2.58
CA VAL A 90 7.43 7.11 -1.66
C VAL A 90 6.60 6.06 -0.94
N LEU A 91 6.13 5.01 -1.64
CA LEU A 91 5.41 3.90 -1.02
C LEU A 91 6.29 3.19 0.02
N PHE A 92 7.55 2.89 -0.31
CA PHE A 92 8.48 2.29 0.65
C PHE A 92 8.67 3.16 1.90
N GLY A 93 8.94 4.45 1.71
CA GLY A 93 9.09 5.40 2.81
C GLY A 93 7.82 5.57 3.66
N SER A 94 6.65 5.50 3.03
CA SER A 94 5.36 5.58 3.73
C SER A 94 5.13 4.38 4.64
N GLN A 95 5.57 3.18 4.25
CA GLN A 95 5.50 2.00 5.11
C GLN A 95 6.60 2.01 6.18
N ALA A 96 7.82 2.40 5.80
CA ALA A 96 8.97 2.42 6.69
C ALA A 96 8.75 3.29 7.93
N ARG A 97 8.08 4.43 7.77
CA ARG A 97 7.80 5.33 8.91
C ARG A 97 6.99 4.65 10.02
N ASP A 98 6.17 3.68 9.68
CA ASP A 98 5.25 3.03 10.62
C ASP A 98 5.84 1.76 11.26
N ILE A 99 7.06 1.36 10.88
CA ILE A 99 7.67 0.11 11.35
C ILE A 99 8.22 0.16 12.78
N LEU A 100 8.67 1.33 13.27
CA LEU A 100 9.40 1.45 14.54
C LEU A 100 8.51 1.39 15.79
N LYS A 101 7.19 1.53 15.66
CA LYS A 101 6.26 1.45 16.79
C LYS A 101 5.17 0.46 16.42
N TRP A 102 5.37 -0.82 16.77
CA TRP A 102 4.38 -1.86 16.52
C TRP A 102 3.49 -2.06 17.75
N GLU A 103 2.20 -1.80 17.63
CA GLU A 103 1.20 -2.32 18.58
C GLU A 103 0.35 -3.42 17.93
N ASN A 104 0.36 -3.49 16.60
CA ASN A 104 -0.40 -4.46 15.82
C ASN A 104 0.51 -5.26 14.89
N MET A 105 0.76 -6.53 15.25
CA MET A 105 1.62 -7.44 14.49
C MET A 105 1.14 -7.61 13.03
N LEU A 106 -0.18 -7.65 12.79
CA LEU A 106 -0.71 -7.81 11.44
C LEU A 106 -0.33 -6.62 10.55
N LEU A 107 -0.41 -5.39 11.09
CA LEU A 107 -0.02 -4.19 10.36
C LEU A 107 1.50 -4.13 10.13
N TRP A 108 2.29 -4.56 11.11
CA TRP A 108 3.75 -4.66 10.95
C TRP A 108 4.14 -5.64 9.84
N VAL A 109 3.57 -6.86 9.85
CA VAL A 109 3.78 -7.86 8.79
C VAL A 109 3.35 -7.29 7.44
N HIS A 110 2.20 -6.61 7.38
CA HIS A 110 1.73 -5.94 6.16
C HIS A 110 2.77 -4.94 5.63
N HIS A 111 3.29 -4.03 6.46
CA HIS A 111 4.31 -3.07 6.05
C HIS A 111 5.59 -3.75 5.56
N VAL A 112 6.07 -4.79 6.27
CA VAL A 112 7.27 -5.55 5.86
C VAL A 112 7.06 -6.22 4.50
N VAL A 113 5.88 -6.78 4.25
CA VAL A 113 5.54 -7.39 2.95
C VAL A 113 5.50 -6.33 1.84
N VAL A 114 4.87 -5.17 2.07
CA VAL A 114 4.83 -4.08 1.08
C VAL A 114 6.24 -3.53 0.81
N MET A 115 7.07 -3.33 1.84
CA MET A 115 8.46 -2.91 1.68
C MET A 115 9.31 -3.94 0.92
N SER A 116 9.13 -5.22 1.23
CA SER A 116 9.85 -6.31 0.54
C SER A 116 9.45 -6.40 -0.93
N THR A 117 8.16 -6.23 -1.23
CA THR A 117 7.67 -6.21 -2.62
C THR A 117 8.14 -4.96 -3.39
N CYS A 118 8.27 -3.79 -2.74
CA CYS A 118 8.93 -2.62 -3.35
C CYS A 118 10.37 -2.97 -3.79
N ALA A 119 11.16 -3.53 -2.88
CA ALA A 119 12.55 -3.91 -3.17
C ALA A 119 12.62 -5.00 -4.26
N ALA A 120 11.70 -5.96 -4.23
CA ALA A 120 11.58 -6.96 -5.28
C ALA A 120 11.25 -6.32 -6.64
N THR A 121 10.29 -5.39 -6.71
CA THR A 121 9.93 -4.66 -7.95
C THR A 121 11.14 -3.94 -8.55
N LEU A 122 11.95 -3.28 -7.72
CA LEU A 122 13.19 -2.62 -8.15
C LEU A 122 14.25 -3.61 -8.67
N ALA A 123 14.22 -4.86 -8.20
CA ALA A 123 15.14 -5.91 -8.64
C ALA A 123 14.67 -6.61 -9.92
N ALA A 124 13.36 -6.60 -10.18
CA ALA A 124 12.70 -7.32 -11.26
C ALA A 124 12.98 -6.65 -12.61
N PRO A 125 13.22 -7.40 -13.70
CA PRO A 125 13.45 -6.81 -15.02
C PRO A 125 12.21 -6.17 -15.66
N ALA A 126 11.00 -6.59 -15.29
CA ALA A 126 9.75 -6.13 -15.90
C ALA A 126 8.57 -6.20 -14.91
N GLY A 127 7.43 -5.60 -15.30
CA GLY A 127 6.18 -5.69 -14.54
C GLY A 127 6.03 -4.64 -13.43
N ALA A 128 6.84 -3.59 -13.44
CA ALA A 128 6.74 -2.50 -12.47
C ALA A 128 5.40 -1.76 -12.54
N GLY A 129 4.85 -1.58 -13.75
CA GLY A 129 3.52 -0.99 -13.94
C GLY A 129 2.40 -1.78 -13.24
N LEU A 130 2.46 -3.12 -13.27
CA LEU A 130 1.51 -3.97 -12.54
C LEU A 130 1.61 -3.77 -11.02
N TYR A 131 2.82 -3.66 -10.50
CA TYR A 131 3.02 -3.36 -9.08
C TYR A 131 2.45 -1.99 -8.72
N ILE A 132 2.86 -0.95 -9.44
CA ILE A 132 2.45 0.45 -9.20
C ILE A 132 0.93 0.57 -9.22
N MET A 133 0.27 0.05 -10.26
CA MET A 133 -1.19 0.11 -10.35
C MET A 133 -1.87 -0.75 -9.28
N GLY A 134 -1.35 -1.94 -9.02
CA GLY A 134 -1.89 -2.84 -7.99
C GLY A 134 -1.84 -2.20 -6.61
N THR A 135 -0.70 -1.67 -6.19
CA THR A 135 -0.56 -1.01 -4.89
C THR A 135 -1.31 0.31 -4.85
N PHE A 136 -1.34 1.10 -5.92
CA PHE A 136 -2.11 2.34 -5.94
C PHE A 136 -3.60 2.09 -5.73
N ILE A 137 -4.16 1.07 -6.40
CA ILE A 137 -5.55 0.66 -6.20
C ILE A 137 -5.80 0.20 -4.76
N LEU A 138 -4.89 -0.59 -4.18
CA LEU A 138 -4.98 -0.96 -2.76
C LEU A 138 -4.99 0.29 -1.88
N GLU A 139 -4.06 1.22 -2.09
CA GLU A 139 -3.99 2.46 -1.31
C GLU A 139 -5.27 3.32 -1.41
N LEU A 140 -5.93 3.36 -2.57
CA LEU A 140 -7.23 4.04 -2.72
C LEU A 140 -8.31 3.47 -1.78
N GLY A 141 -8.39 2.14 -1.65
CA GLY A 141 -9.29 1.52 -0.66
C GLY A 141 -8.86 1.81 0.78
N SER A 142 -7.55 1.96 1.03
CA SER A 142 -7.00 2.24 2.35
C SER A 142 -7.25 3.68 2.81
N ILE A 143 -7.53 4.62 1.90
CA ILE A 143 -8.00 5.98 2.26
C ILE A 143 -9.26 5.89 3.12
N PHE A 144 -10.26 5.15 2.65
CA PHE A 144 -11.54 5.05 3.34
C PHE A 144 -11.44 4.23 4.62
N PHE A 145 -10.54 3.25 4.67
CA PHE A 145 -10.17 2.60 5.93
C PHE A 145 -9.63 3.62 6.94
N ASN A 146 -8.61 4.42 6.56
CA ASN A 146 -8.01 5.42 7.44
C ASN A 146 -9.04 6.46 7.92
N LEU A 147 -9.90 6.93 7.01
CA LEU A 147 -10.97 7.87 7.35
C LEU A 147 -12.03 7.25 8.26
N ARG A 148 -12.44 6.00 8.02
CA ARG A 148 -13.38 5.25 8.87
C ARG A 148 -12.82 5.02 10.28
N THR A 149 -11.51 4.82 10.40
CA THR A 149 -10.84 4.73 11.69
C THR A 149 -10.81 6.07 12.41
N MET A 150 -10.54 7.17 11.69
CA MET A 150 -10.52 8.51 12.29
C MET A 150 -11.91 9.06 12.66
N TYR A 151 -12.95 8.68 11.91
CA TYR A 151 -14.31 9.22 12.06
C TYR A 151 -15.33 8.08 12.14
N PRO A 152 -15.34 7.31 13.24
CA PRO A 152 -16.11 6.09 13.31
C PRO A 152 -17.63 6.29 13.27
N GLU A 153 -18.12 7.44 13.71
CA GLU A 153 -19.54 7.80 13.74
C GLU A 153 -20.09 8.21 12.36
N SER A 154 -19.23 8.34 11.34
CA SER A 154 -19.65 8.79 10.01
C SER A 154 -20.17 7.62 9.16
N GLU A 155 -21.49 7.51 9.06
CA GLU A 155 -22.15 6.52 8.20
C GLU A 155 -21.74 6.59 6.72
N PRO A 156 -21.57 7.77 6.08
CA PRO A 156 -21.06 7.84 4.71
C PRO A 156 -19.67 7.21 4.56
N LEU A 157 -18.74 7.47 5.50
CA LEU A 157 -17.38 6.91 5.45
C LEU A 157 -17.38 5.40 5.67
N LYS A 158 -18.27 4.89 6.51
CA LYS A 158 -18.49 3.46 6.70
C LYS A 158 -18.94 2.78 5.40
N TRP A 159 -19.93 3.35 4.69
CA TRP A 159 -20.36 2.80 3.40
C TRP A 159 -19.28 2.89 2.33
N MET A 160 -18.57 4.03 2.24
CA MET A 160 -17.45 4.17 1.31
C MET A 160 -16.36 3.14 1.58
N TYR A 161 -15.98 2.92 2.85
CA TYR A 161 -15.06 1.85 3.23
C TYR A 161 -15.58 0.47 2.83
N TYR A 162 -16.86 0.17 3.10
CA TYR A 162 -17.44 -1.14 2.79
C TYR A 162 -17.52 -1.45 1.30
N VAL A 163 -17.66 -0.44 0.45
CA VAL A 163 -17.74 -0.60 -1.01
C VAL A 163 -16.33 -0.59 -1.64
N THR A 164 -15.48 0.35 -1.25
CA THR A 164 -14.18 0.55 -1.91
C THR A 164 -13.17 -0.53 -1.54
N MET A 165 -13.24 -1.07 -0.32
CA MET A 165 -12.35 -2.14 0.13
C MET A 165 -12.43 -3.41 -0.74
N PRO A 166 -13.60 -4.03 -0.97
CA PRO A 166 -13.70 -5.21 -1.83
C PRO A 166 -13.38 -4.88 -3.30
N ILE A 167 -13.79 -3.72 -3.82
CA ILE A 167 -13.47 -3.32 -5.20
C ILE A 167 -11.95 -3.23 -5.39
N SER A 168 -11.26 -2.51 -4.50
CA SER A 168 -9.79 -2.38 -4.59
C SER A 168 -9.09 -3.74 -4.45
N ASN A 169 -9.56 -4.61 -3.55
CA ASN A 169 -9.02 -5.96 -3.40
C ASN A 169 -9.21 -6.80 -4.67
N LEU A 170 -10.40 -6.79 -5.27
CA LEU A 170 -10.70 -7.55 -6.49
C LEU A 170 -9.84 -7.09 -7.67
N LEU A 171 -9.71 -5.77 -7.86
CA LEU A 171 -8.87 -5.20 -8.92
C LEU A 171 -7.39 -5.53 -8.71
N ALA A 172 -6.88 -5.41 -7.47
CA ALA A 172 -5.51 -5.78 -7.16
C ALA A 172 -5.24 -7.28 -7.36
N LEU A 173 -6.18 -8.15 -6.98
CA LEU A 173 -6.11 -9.59 -7.25
C LEU A 173 -6.12 -9.88 -8.75
N GLY A 174 -6.92 -9.15 -9.53
CA GLY A 174 -6.92 -9.24 -10.99
C GLY A 174 -5.55 -8.90 -11.60
N LEU A 175 -4.92 -7.81 -11.15
CA LEU A 175 -3.58 -7.42 -11.59
C LEU A 175 -2.49 -8.41 -11.11
N GLY A 176 -2.61 -8.92 -9.89
CA GLY A 176 -1.73 -9.97 -9.36
C GLY A 176 -1.85 -11.28 -10.15
N GLY A 177 -3.07 -11.69 -10.47
CA GLY A 177 -3.34 -12.82 -11.36
C GLY A 177 -2.74 -12.60 -12.74
N PHE A 178 -2.92 -11.41 -13.32
CA PHE A 178 -2.32 -11.05 -14.60
C PHE A 178 -0.78 -11.14 -14.56
N MET A 179 -0.12 -10.68 -13.48
CA MET A 179 1.33 -10.85 -13.30
C MET A 179 1.76 -12.33 -13.22
N CYS A 180 0.97 -13.17 -12.54
CA CYS A 180 1.26 -14.59 -12.41
C CYS A 180 1.12 -15.34 -13.75
N PHE A 181 0.07 -15.07 -14.52
CA PHE A 181 -0.27 -15.84 -15.71
C PHE A 181 0.33 -15.28 -17.01
N THR A 182 0.67 -14.00 -17.07
CA THR A 182 1.33 -13.40 -18.25
C THR A 182 2.82 -13.75 -18.29
N LYS A 183 3.35 -14.09 -19.46
CA LYS A 183 4.79 -14.28 -19.67
C LYS A 183 5.48 -12.91 -19.71
N LEU A 184 6.15 -12.54 -18.61
CA LEU A 184 6.93 -11.31 -18.52
C LEU A 184 8.43 -11.62 -18.72
N PRO A 185 9.16 -10.82 -19.52
CA PRO A 185 10.59 -11.05 -19.78
C PRO A 185 11.40 -11.08 -18.49
N GLY A 186 12.17 -12.15 -18.28
CA GLY A 186 13.08 -12.29 -17.13
C GLY A 186 12.40 -12.47 -15.77
N ILE A 187 11.07 -12.63 -15.71
CA ILE A 187 10.33 -12.86 -14.46
C ILE A 187 10.08 -14.36 -14.26
N GLY A 188 10.85 -14.96 -13.34
CA GLY A 188 10.71 -16.37 -12.97
C GLY A 188 9.50 -16.67 -12.07
N LEU A 189 9.19 -17.96 -11.90
CA LEU A 189 8.06 -18.42 -11.08
C LEU A 189 8.15 -17.95 -9.63
N GLY A 190 9.34 -17.98 -9.01
CA GLY A 190 9.52 -17.54 -7.62
C GLY A 190 9.09 -16.10 -7.37
N PHE A 191 9.42 -15.18 -8.30
CA PHE A 191 8.99 -13.79 -8.22
C PHE A 191 7.47 -13.66 -8.35
N LYS A 192 6.88 -14.36 -9.31
CA LYS A 192 5.41 -14.39 -9.48
C LYS A 192 4.71 -14.91 -8.24
N SER A 193 5.22 -15.99 -7.64
CA SER A 193 4.70 -16.54 -6.40
C SER A 193 4.79 -15.54 -5.25
N LEU A 194 5.93 -14.85 -5.08
CA LEU A 194 6.08 -13.80 -4.06
C LEU A 194 5.02 -12.71 -4.22
N PHE A 195 4.84 -12.19 -5.44
CA PHE A 195 3.84 -11.14 -5.71
C PHE A 195 2.41 -11.64 -5.50
N GLY A 196 2.06 -12.78 -6.10
CA GLY A 196 0.73 -13.37 -5.97
C GLY A 196 0.34 -13.63 -4.51
N LEU A 197 1.24 -14.26 -3.74
CA LEU A 197 1.02 -14.53 -2.32
C LEU A 197 0.95 -13.25 -1.49
N SER A 198 1.76 -12.24 -1.81
CA SER A 198 1.72 -10.94 -1.13
C SER A 198 0.38 -10.24 -1.35
N VAL A 199 -0.12 -10.18 -2.59
CA VAL A 199 -1.44 -9.59 -2.90
C VAL A 199 -2.55 -10.37 -2.22
N LEU A 200 -2.52 -11.70 -2.27
CA LEU A 200 -3.51 -12.55 -1.57
C LEU A 200 -3.50 -12.30 -0.06
N GLY A 201 -2.33 -12.31 0.57
CA GLY A 201 -2.19 -12.09 2.01
C GLY A 201 -2.66 -10.70 2.44
N VAL A 202 -2.28 -9.66 1.70
CA VAL A 202 -2.70 -8.27 1.96
C VAL A 202 -4.20 -8.11 1.79
N THR A 203 -4.79 -8.58 0.69
CA THR A 203 -6.22 -8.44 0.44
C THR A 203 -7.06 -9.25 1.44
N PHE A 204 -6.60 -10.44 1.81
CA PHE A 204 -7.22 -11.23 2.88
C PHE A 204 -7.18 -10.50 4.23
N GLY A 205 -6.02 -9.96 4.63
CA GLY A 205 -5.88 -9.21 5.88
C GLY A 205 -6.81 -8.00 5.94
N ARG A 206 -6.90 -7.24 4.83
CA ARG A 206 -7.80 -6.09 4.68
C ARG A 206 -9.27 -6.50 4.74
N HIS A 207 -9.66 -7.55 4.02
CA HIS A 207 -11.03 -8.02 4.01
C HIS A 207 -11.46 -8.61 5.36
N ARG A 208 -10.55 -9.33 6.05
CA ARG A 208 -10.79 -9.78 7.42
C ARG A 208 -11.05 -8.60 8.35
N HIS A 209 -10.25 -7.53 8.27
CA HIS A 209 -10.46 -6.32 9.07
C HIS A 209 -11.83 -5.70 8.80
N GLN A 210 -12.22 -5.58 7.52
CA GLN A 210 -13.55 -5.12 7.13
C GLN A 210 -14.67 -5.98 7.72
N MET A 211 -14.55 -7.30 7.65
CA MET A 211 -15.57 -8.21 8.17
C MET A 211 -15.70 -8.15 9.70
N ILE A 212 -14.60 -7.86 10.41
CA ILE A 212 -14.63 -7.57 11.85
C ILE A 212 -15.36 -6.26 12.12
N ASP A 213 -15.06 -5.19 11.38
CA ASP A 213 -15.75 -3.89 11.51
C ASP A 213 -17.26 -4.00 11.24
N MET A 214 -17.65 -4.87 10.30
CA MET A 214 -19.05 -5.18 10.01
C MET A 214 -19.74 -6.05 11.08
N GLY A 215 -19.03 -6.52 12.11
CA GLY A 215 -19.54 -7.46 13.10
C GLY A 215 -19.83 -8.87 12.54
N ARG A 216 -19.30 -9.20 11.37
CA ARG A 216 -19.54 -10.48 10.65
C ARG A 216 -18.45 -11.52 10.88
N TRP A 217 -17.31 -11.13 11.48
CA TRP A 217 -16.18 -12.01 11.73
C TRP A 217 -15.68 -11.85 13.16
N GLY A 218 -15.45 -12.96 13.86
CA GLY A 218 -14.87 -12.93 15.21
C GLY A 218 -15.84 -13.10 16.37
N GLY A 219 -17.02 -13.71 16.13
CA GLY A 219 -17.88 -14.22 17.20
C GLY A 219 -18.30 -13.15 18.22
N SER A 220 -19.27 -12.33 17.84
CA SER A 220 -20.06 -11.55 18.80
C SER A 220 -20.56 -12.49 19.90
N LYS A 221 -19.97 -12.40 21.10
CA LYS A 221 -20.57 -12.82 22.39
C LYS A 221 -19.72 -12.57 23.65
N LYS A 222 -18.50 -12.03 23.58
CA LYS A 222 -17.66 -11.85 24.80
C LYS A 222 -17.34 -10.42 25.24
N GLN A 223 -17.81 -9.38 24.55
CA GLN A 223 -17.54 -8.00 24.95
C GLN A 223 -18.71 -7.25 25.62
N GLU A 224 -19.94 -7.79 25.62
CA GLU A 224 -21.04 -7.21 26.42
C GLU A 224 -20.91 -7.50 27.93
N ASN A 225 -20.11 -8.49 28.35
CA ASN A 225 -20.00 -8.88 29.77
C ASN A 225 -18.86 -8.20 30.56
N LYS A 226 -18.34 -7.04 30.12
CA LYS A 226 -17.32 -6.29 30.89
C LYS A 226 -17.71 -4.83 31.22
N LYS A 227 -19.00 -4.48 31.08
CA LYS A 227 -19.53 -3.17 31.48
C LYS A 227 -20.52 -3.24 32.67
N ASN A 228 -20.46 -4.30 33.48
CA ASN A 228 -21.11 -4.36 34.79
C ASN A 228 -20.04 -4.39 35.89
#